data_AF-A0A8J2QWG0-F1
#
_entry.id   AF-A0A8J2QWG0-F1
#
_cell.length_a   1.000
_cell.length_b   1.000
_cell.length_c   1.000
_cell.angle_alpha   90.00
_cell.angle_beta   90.00
_cell.angle_gamma   90.00
#
_symmetry.space_group_name_H-M   'P 1'
#
loop_
_entity.id
_entity.type
_entity.pdbx_description
1 polymer ?
#
loop_
_entity_poly.entity_id
_entity_poly.type
_entity_poly.pdbx_seq_one_letter_code
_entity_poly.pdbx_strand_id
1 'polypeptide(L)'
;MAPPRKIVRRQLEIMIDFLEENKEMSKGIPPSSPISHQTIKENWIKLAKTLNSIEGGAKKAPDGWKKYWFEWRHRCRKKAANARRFQTKNTSGSHRFVPLNDLEVRVLDLNGKGSVSATISSSNKLENFLADDSESEHAMDSSEPIFQDISQSIKRKSITDTLSRSGTPPPKWALELEDRRIAAEERMANALESIANSMRLQEERQSIIEDRIADALTAIAGTLQDLNGSQKNVLQHSMKHSQSDHNETSSMKDVIFL
;
A
#
# COMPACT_ATOMS: atom_id res chain seq x y z
N MET A 1 4.37 33.19 18.72
CA MET A 1 4.72 31.87 18.15
C MET A 1 6.18 31.90 17.73
N ALA A 2 7.02 31.00 18.23
CA ALA A 2 8.43 30.95 17.82
C ALA A 2 8.53 30.51 16.34
N PRO A 3 9.49 31.05 15.56
CA PRO A 3 9.67 30.65 14.16
C PRO A 3 9.84 29.13 14.01
N PRO A 4 9.30 28.51 12.95
CA PRO A 4 9.52 27.08 12.69
C PRO A 4 11.03 26.81 12.67
N ARG A 5 11.48 25.93 13.58
CA ARG A 5 12.90 25.59 13.68
C ARG A 5 13.35 24.96 12.36
N LYS A 6 14.37 25.57 11.75
CA LYS A 6 14.96 25.07 10.51
C LYS A 6 15.72 23.77 10.80
N ILE A 7 15.74 22.87 9.82
CA ILE A 7 16.54 21.64 9.92
C ILE A 7 18.01 22.04 9.82
N VAL A 8 18.77 21.70 10.86
CA VAL A 8 20.19 22.06 10.96
C VAL A 8 21.06 21.04 10.22
N ARG A 9 22.26 21.45 9.80
CA ARG A 9 23.20 20.57 9.07
C ARG A 9 23.47 19.26 9.82
N ARG A 10 23.65 19.33 11.14
CA ARG A 10 23.92 18.15 11.97
C ARG A 10 22.79 17.11 11.91
N GLN A 11 21.54 17.55 11.81
CA GLN A 11 20.39 16.66 11.63
C GLN A 11 20.44 15.97 10.25
N LEU A 12 20.91 16.66 9.22
CA LEU A 12 21.05 16.08 7.87
C LEU A 12 22.17 15.05 7.80
N GLU A 13 23.30 15.31 8.48
CA GLU A 13 24.41 14.36 8.58
C GLU A 13 23.95 13.04 9.22
N ILE A 14 23.36 13.12 10.41
CA ILE A 14 22.86 11.94 11.13
C ILE A 14 21.76 11.22 10.34
N MET A 15 20.90 11.96 9.66
CA MET A 15 19.89 11.37 8.77
C MET A 15 20.51 10.57 7.63
N ILE A 16 21.54 11.12 6.96
CA ILE A 16 22.20 10.42 5.86
C ILE A 16 22.95 9.19 6.39
N ASP A 17 23.73 9.34 7.45
CA ASP A 17 24.52 8.24 8.05
C ASP A 17 23.60 7.05 8.37
N PHE A 18 22.46 7.31 9.03
CA PHE A 18 21.48 6.28 9.37
C PHE A 18 20.83 5.63 8.13
N LEU A 19 20.59 6.38 7.06
CA LEU A 19 19.98 5.89 5.82
C LEU A 19 20.97 5.14 4.92
N GLU A 20 22.27 5.41 5.05
CA GLU A 20 23.36 4.64 4.42
C GLU A 20 23.50 3.26 5.04
N GLU A 21 23.36 3.16 6.36
CA GLU A 21 23.31 1.90 7.09
C GLU A 21 22.02 1.12 6.80
N ASN A 22 20.89 1.81 6.56
CA ASN A 22 19.57 1.22 6.38
C ASN A 22 19.00 1.50 4.97
N LYS A 23 19.63 0.96 3.93
CA LYS A 23 19.30 1.23 2.52
C LYS A 23 17.86 0.90 2.11
N GLU A 24 17.21 -0.06 2.76
CA GLU A 24 15.83 -0.44 2.47
C GLU A 24 14.83 0.67 2.83
N MET A 25 15.16 1.48 3.84
CA MET A 25 14.35 2.61 4.26
C MET A 25 14.51 3.83 3.34
N SER A 26 15.67 3.96 2.69
CA SER A 26 15.99 5.14 1.86
C SER A 26 15.36 5.07 0.47
N LYS A 27 15.09 3.86 -0.04
CA LYS A 27 14.53 3.59 -1.38
C LYS A 27 13.00 3.58 -1.44
N GLY A 28 12.34 3.59 -0.28
CA GLY A 28 10.89 3.40 -0.18
C GLY A 28 10.53 1.92 -0.14
N ILE A 29 9.37 1.63 0.44
CA ILE A 29 8.94 0.27 0.78
C ILE A 29 8.70 -0.52 -0.53
N PRO A 30 9.45 -1.61 -0.82
CA PRO A 30 9.06 -2.53 -1.86
C PRO A 30 7.80 -3.29 -1.40
N PRO A 31 6.88 -3.69 -2.30
CA PRO A 31 5.63 -4.36 -1.96
C PRO A 31 5.80 -5.79 -1.36
N SER A 32 6.98 -6.13 -0.86
CA SER A 32 7.32 -7.47 -0.40
C SER A 32 7.37 -7.51 1.13
N SER A 33 6.40 -8.23 1.70
CA SER A 33 6.26 -8.66 3.09
C SER A 33 5.83 -7.61 4.14
N PRO A 34 4.76 -7.88 4.93
CA PRO A 34 4.30 -7.01 6.03
C PRO A 34 5.35 -6.83 7.13
N ILE A 35 6.26 -7.80 7.30
CA ILE A 35 7.38 -7.72 8.27
C ILE A 35 8.33 -6.57 7.91
N SER A 36 8.58 -6.35 6.62
CA SER A 36 9.43 -5.26 6.12
C SER A 36 8.85 -3.88 6.45
N HIS A 37 7.53 -3.74 6.36
CA HIS A 37 6.84 -2.49 6.66
C HIS A 37 7.01 -2.09 8.13
N GLN A 38 6.89 -3.05 9.05
CA GLN A 38 7.03 -2.81 10.48
C GLN A 38 8.47 -2.42 10.84
N THR A 39 9.48 -3.12 10.32
CA THR A 39 10.89 -2.78 10.55
C THR A 39 11.24 -1.37 10.02
N ILE A 40 10.73 -1.00 8.84
CA ILE A 40 10.92 0.35 8.29
C ILE A 40 10.26 1.41 9.17
N LYS A 41 9.05 1.16 9.67
CA LYS A 41 8.35 2.08 10.59
C LYS A 41 9.15 2.27 11.89
N GLU A 42 9.62 1.19 12.49
CA GLU A 42 10.44 1.24 13.70
C GLU A 42 11.74 2.02 13.49
N ASN A 43 12.38 1.86 12.33
CA ASN A 43 13.59 2.59 12.02
C ASN A 43 13.34 4.10 11.84
N TRP A 44 12.23 4.51 11.23
CA TRP A 44 11.84 5.93 11.19
C TRP A 44 11.56 6.49 12.59
N ILE A 45 10.96 5.70 13.48
CA ILE A 45 10.74 6.10 14.88
C ILE A 45 12.08 6.32 15.61
N LYS A 46 13.01 5.36 15.48
CA LYS A 46 14.36 5.46 16.05
C LYS A 46 15.09 6.71 15.54
N LEU A 47 15.10 6.91 14.22
CA LEU A 47 15.73 8.07 13.60
C LEU A 47 15.12 9.38 14.10
N ALA A 48 13.79 9.48 14.15
CA ALA A 48 13.12 10.68 14.62
C ALA A 48 13.49 11.04 16.05
N LYS A 49 13.62 10.04 16.93
CA LYS A 49 14.07 10.25 18.32
C LYS A 49 15.48 10.84 18.36
N THR A 50 16.41 10.28 17.59
CA THR A 50 17.80 10.76 17.48
C THR A 50 17.89 12.17 16.88
N LEU A 51 17.07 12.49 15.88
CA LEU A 51 17.06 13.81 15.25
C LEU A 51 16.44 14.87 16.16
N ASN A 52 15.40 14.51 16.90
CA ASN A 52 14.68 15.42 17.79
C ASN A 52 15.44 15.71 19.10
N SER A 53 16.41 14.87 19.47
CA SER A 53 17.29 15.12 20.62
C SER A 53 18.38 16.16 20.34
N ILE A 54 18.57 16.56 19.08
CA ILE A 54 19.55 17.58 18.71
C ILE A 54 19.00 18.97 19.07
N GLU A 55 19.72 19.66 19.95
CA GLU A 55 19.39 21.03 20.34
C GLU A 55 19.48 22.01 19.17
N GLY A 56 18.62 23.03 19.17
CA GLY A 56 18.57 24.03 18.11
C GLY A 56 17.99 23.56 16.76
N GLY A 57 17.69 22.27 16.61
CA GLY A 57 17.16 21.68 15.38
C GLY A 57 15.62 21.68 15.27
N ALA A 58 15.14 21.20 14.12
CA ALA A 58 13.71 20.96 13.91
C ALA A 58 13.24 19.75 14.73
N LYS A 59 12.01 19.79 15.25
CA LYS A 59 11.38 18.63 15.88
C LYS A 59 10.21 18.18 15.02
N LYS A 60 10.23 16.94 14.55
CA LYS A 60 9.19 16.37 13.68
C LYS A 60 8.82 14.96 14.12
N ALA A 61 7.60 14.56 13.83
CA ALA A 61 7.17 13.17 13.94
C ALA A 61 7.94 12.28 12.95
N PRO A 62 8.00 10.96 13.16
CA PRO A 62 8.63 10.01 12.23
C PRO A 62 8.19 10.18 10.79
N ASP A 63 6.89 10.32 10.54
CA ASP A 63 6.34 10.52 9.19
C ASP A 63 6.73 11.88 8.60
N GLY A 64 6.88 12.90 9.45
CA GLY A 64 7.38 14.22 9.05
C GLY A 64 8.83 14.18 8.59
N TRP A 65 9.67 13.37 9.24
CA TRP A 65 11.06 13.14 8.82
C TRP A 65 11.14 12.30 7.55
N LYS A 66 10.32 11.27 7.43
CA LYS A 66 10.17 10.46 6.22
C LYS A 66 9.77 11.33 5.02
N LYS A 67 8.73 12.16 5.16
CA LYS A 67 8.28 13.10 4.12
C LYS A 67 9.39 14.08 3.76
N TYR A 68 10.07 14.65 4.75
CA TYR A 68 11.19 15.56 4.50
C TYR A 68 12.32 14.89 3.71
N TRP A 69 12.68 13.65 4.04
CA TRP A 69 13.68 12.88 3.33
C TRP A 69 13.35 12.75 1.84
N PHE A 70 12.14 12.29 1.50
CA PHE A 70 11.73 12.11 0.10
C PHE A 70 11.70 13.43 -0.67
N GLU A 71 11.22 14.50 -0.03
CA GLU A 71 11.18 15.84 -0.63
C GLU A 71 12.60 16.40 -0.85
N TRP A 72 13.47 16.28 0.15
CA TRP A 72 14.86 16.72 0.06
C TRP A 72 15.62 15.94 -1.01
N ARG A 73 15.43 14.63 -1.05
CA ARG A 73 15.94 13.74 -2.09
C ARG A 73 15.47 14.14 -3.49
N HIS A 74 14.19 14.49 -3.65
CA HIS A 74 13.67 15.00 -4.92
C HIS A 74 14.35 16.32 -5.32
N ARG A 75 14.49 17.26 -4.39
CA ARG A 75 15.19 18.54 -4.63
C ARG A 75 16.65 18.33 -5.03
N CYS A 76 17.38 17.41 -4.40
CA CYS A 76 18.75 17.06 -4.78
C CYS A 76 18.82 16.53 -6.23
N ARG A 77 17.91 15.64 -6.63
CA ARG A 77 17.84 15.15 -8.02
C ARG A 77 17.58 16.28 -9.02
N LYS A 78 16.66 17.19 -8.72
CA LYS A 78 16.33 18.34 -9.58
C LYS A 78 17.54 19.27 -9.71
N LYS A 79 18.25 19.55 -8.61
CA LYS A 79 19.47 20.35 -8.59
C LYS A 79 20.57 19.72 -9.45
N ALA A 80 20.81 18.41 -9.30
CA ALA A 80 21.79 17.68 -10.10
C ALA A 80 21.43 17.64 -11.60
N ALA A 81 20.15 17.45 -11.94
CA ALA A 81 19.69 17.48 -13.33
C ALA A 81 19.88 18.86 -13.97
N ASN A 82 19.61 19.94 -13.21
CA ASN A 82 19.86 21.30 -13.66
C ASN A 82 21.36 21.54 -13.88
N ALA A 83 22.22 21.15 -12.93
CA ALA A 83 23.67 21.27 -13.05
C ALA A 83 24.21 20.60 -14.33
N ARG A 84 23.72 19.40 -14.67
CA ARG A 84 24.10 18.71 -15.92
C ARG A 84 23.66 19.46 -17.17
N ARG A 85 22.42 19.97 -17.21
CA ARG A 85 21.89 20.72 -18.38
C ARG A 85 22.71 21.96 -18.70
N PHE A 86 23.25 22.63 -17.68
CA PHE A 86 24.11 23.80 -17.87
C PHE A 86 25.54 23.43 -18.30
N GLN A 87 26.05 22.27 -17.92
CA GLN A 87 27.37 21.81 -18.38
C GLN A 87 27.37 21.36 -19.84
N THR A 88 26.27 20.76 -20.33
CA THR A 88 26.19 20.24 -21.71
C THR A 88 25.85 21.30 -22.76
N LYS A 89 25.39 22.48 -22.33
CA LYS A 89 25.04 23.59 -23.21
C LYS A 89 26.07 24.68 -23.00
N ASN A 90 27.06 24.80 -23.89
CA ASN A 90 28.08 25.86 -23.93
C ASN A 90 27.44 27.25 -24.21
N THR A 91 26.38 27.62 -23.48
CA THR A 91 25.70 28.89 -23.61
C THR A 91 26.48 29.90 -22.79
N SER A 92 27.26 30.70 -23.50
CA SER A 92 28.03 31.87 -23.04
C SER A 92 27.11 32.97 -22.46
N GLY A 93 26.42 32.67 -21.37
CA GLY A 93 25.45 33.56 -20.75
C GLY A 93 25.29 33.24 -19.27
N SER A 94 26.12 33.88 -18.45
CA SER A 94 26.01 34.06 -16.99
C SER A 94 24.71 33.52 -16.38
N HIS A 95 24.69 32.25 -15.98
CA HIS A 95 23.61 31.69 -15.15
C HIS A 95 24.24 30.86 -14.04
N ARG A 96 23.82 31.19 -12.81
CA ARG A 96 24.39 30.78 -11.52
C ARG A 96 24.49 29.26 -11.39
N PHE A 97 25.66 28.71 -11.74
CA PHE A 97 26.03 27.35 -11.38
C PHE A 97 26.05 27.24 -9.84
N VAL A 98 25.16 26.44 -9.27
CA VAL A 98 25.17 26.14 -7.84
C VAL A 98 25.74 24.73 -7.67
N PRO A 99 27.00 24.59 -7.19
CA PRO A 99 27.59 23.28 -6.96
C PRO A 99 26.74 22.47 -5.96
N LEU A 100 26.76 21.14 -6.14
CA LEU A 100 26.16 20.21 -5.18
C LEU A 100 26.99 20.24 -3.89
N ASN A 101 26.32 20.30 -2.75
CA ASN A 101 26.93 20.18 -1.44
C ASN A 101 27.25 18.70 -1.15
N ASP A 102 28.24 18.41 -0.31
CA ASP A 102 28.70 17.05 -0.02
C ASP A 102 27.57 16.11 0.44
N LEU A 103 26.65 16.63 1.25
CA LEU A 103 25.47 15.88 1.69
C LEU A 103 24.51 15.57 0.53
N GLU A 104 24.36 16.48 -0.42
CA GLU A 104 23.51 16.25 -1.60
C GLU A 104 24.13 15.20 -2.52
N VAL A 105 25.46 15.14 -2.61
CA VAL A 105 26.19 14.09 -3.34
C VAL A 105 25.90 12.72 -2.70
N ARG A 106 26.08 12.60 -1.39
CA ARG A 106 25.76 11.36 -0.64
C ARG A 106 24.30 10.91 -0.84
N VAL A 107 23.34 11.84 -0.83
CA VAL A 107 21.92 11.56 -1.10
C VAL A 107 21.67 10.96 -2.49
N LEU A 108 22.44 11.41 -3.49
CA LEU A 108 22.34 10.90 -4.86
C LEU A 108 22.93 9.48 -4.96
N ASP A 109 24.07 9.22 -4.31
CA ASP A 109 24.74 7.91 -4.32
C ASP A 109 23.89 6.82 -3.65
N LEU A 110 23.15 7.17 -2.61
CA LEU A 110 22.19 6.28 -1.94
C LEU A 110 21.13 5.64 -2.87
N ASN A 111 20.89 6.19 -4.07
CA ASN A 111 19.85 5.67 -4.98
C ASN A 111 20.28 4.50 -5.88
N GLY A 112 21.55 4.09 -5.86
CA GLY A 112 22.05 2.99 -6.71
C GLY A 112 21.94 3.23 -8.23
N LYS A 113 21.71 4.48 -8.67
CA LYS A 113 21.80 4.91 -10.07
C LYS A 113 22.82 6.04 -10.11
N GLY A 114 24.02 5.68 -10.53
CA GLY A 114 25.29 6.39 -10.37
C GLY A 114 25.28 7.92 -10.52
N SER A 115 26.20 8.54 -9.78
CA SER A 115 27.39 9.17 -10.40
C SER A 115 27.17 9.64 -11.83
N VAL A 116 27.05 10.95 -12.05
CA VAL A 116 27.29 11.76 -13.27
C VAL A 116 27.07 11.16 -14.68
N SER A 117 26.44 10.01 -14.83
CA SER A 117 26.38 9.23 -16.06
C SER A 117 24.99 8.61 -16.17
N ALA A 118 24.30 9.03 -17.22
CA ALA A 118 23.19 8.39 -17.89
C ALA A 118 22.26 7.50 -17.04
N THR A 119 21.06 8.00 -16.74
CA THR A 119 19.80 7.40 -17.24
C THR A 119 18.61 8.22 -16.77
N ILE A 120 17.64 8.32 -17.66
CA ILE A 120 16.52 9.24 -17.64
C ILE A 120 15.34 8.59 -16.90
N SER A 121 14.55 9.42 -16.24
CA SER A 121 13.10 9.22 -15.99
C SER A 121 12.66 8.17 -14.96
N SER A 122 12.26 8.67 -13.79
CA SER A 122 11.19 8.11 -12.95
C SER A 122 10.65 9.24 -12.07
N SER A 123 9.89 10.12 -12.72
CA SER A 123 8.97 11.07 -12.10
C SER A 123 7.60 10.55 -12.52
N ASN A 124 6.79 10.06 -11.58
CA ASN A 124 5.34 9.76 -11.68
C ASN A 124 4.83 8.98 -10.46
N LYS A 125 5.70 8.43 -9.59
CA LYS A 125 5.28 7.59 -8.45
C LYS A 125 5.01 8.35 -7.13
N LEU A 126 5.18 9.67 -7.07
CA LEU A 126 5.12 10.40 -5.78
C LEU A 126 3.73 10.93 -5.40
N GLU A 127 2.72 10.88 -6.28
CA GLU A 127 1.39 11.43 -5.95
C GLU A 127 0.45 10.47 -5.21
N ASN A 128 0.71 9.16 -5.20
CA ASN A 128 -0.23 8.18 -4.61
C ASN A 128 -0.06 7.89 -3.11
N PHE A 129 0.84 8.57 -2.38
CA PHE A 129 1.20 8.21 -1.00
C PHE A 129 0.85 9.27 0.06
N LEU A 130 0.08 10.30 -0.29
CA LEU A 130 -0.42 11.32 0.64
C LEU A 130 -1.95 11.33 0.76
N ALA A 131 -2.58 10.15 0.77
CA ALA A 131 -3.95 10.00 1.26
C ALA A 131 -3.85 9.32 2.64
N ASP A 132 -3.83 10.14 3.68
CA ASP A 132 -4.01 9.69 5.07
C ASP A 132 -5.44 10.03 5.46
N ASP A 133 -6.21 8.96 5.60
CA ASP A 133 -7.11 8.67 6.72
C ASP A 133 -7.53 9.87 7.59
N SER A 134 -8.81 10.22 7.51
CA SER A 134 -9.46 11.04 8.52
C SER A 134 -10.88 10.50 8.74
N GLU A 135 -10.99 9.57 9.68
CA GLU A 135 -12.24 9.22 10.35
C GLU A 135 -12.89 10.49 10.94
N SER A 136 -14.14 10.76 10.55
CA SER A 136 -15.14 11.36 11.42
C SER A 136 -16.52 10.97 10.89
N GLU A 137 -17.14 10.03 11.61
CA GLU A 137 -18.58 9.78 11.65
C GLU A 137 -19.38 11.09 11.81
N HIS A 138 -20.39 11.31 10.96
CA HIS A 138 -21.74 11.79 11.35
C HIS A 138 -22.70 11.88 10.15
N ALA A 139 -23.68 10.97 10.17
CA ALA A 139 -25.10 11.09 9.79
C ALA A 139 -25.53 11.67 8.42
N MET A 140 -26.05 10.76 7.57
CA MET A 140 -27.31 10.81 6.80
C MET A 140 -27.96 12.19 6.54
N ASP A 141 -27.98 12.64 5.27
CA ASP A 141 -29.20 13.03 4.56
C ASP A 141 -28.96 13.11 3.03
N SER A 142 -30.06 13.01 2.29
CA SER A 142 -30.26 12.64 0.90
C SER A 142 -29.82 13.64 -0.18
N SER A 143 -29.81 13.12 -1.42
CA SER A 143 -29.99 13.76 -2.74
C SER A 143 -28.81 14.48 -3.42
N GLU A 144 -28.26 13.83 -4.45
CA GLU A 144 -27.73 14.46 -5.68
C GLU A 144 -28.88 14.96 -6.59
N PRO A 145 -28.62 15.72 -7.67
CA PRO A 145 -27.48 16.57 -8.01
C PRO A 145 -27.94 18.00 -8.43
N ILE A 146 -27.03 18.96 -8.61
CA ILE A 146 -27.06 20.10 -9.57
C ILE A 146 -25.97 21.10 -9.14
N PHE A 147 -24.96 21.33 -10.00
CA PHE A 147 -24.17 22.58 -10.05
C PHE A 147 -23.63 22.68 -11.48
N GLN A 148 -24.28 23.45 -12.36
CA GLN A 148 -24.26 24.92 -12.46
C GLN A 148 -22.90 25.46 -12.94
N ASP A 149 -22.82 25.51 -14.26
CA ASP A 149 -22.30 26.59 -15.10
C ASP A 149 -21.68 27.79 -14.33
N ILE A 150 -20.35 27.93 -14.41
CA ILE A 150 -19.66 29.19 -14.19
C ILE A 150 -18.78 29.45 -15.41
N SER A 151 -19.39 30.19 -16.34
CA SER A 151 -18.75 30.94 -17.40
C SER A 151 -17.60 31.81 -16.86
N GLN A 152 -16.37 31.57 -17.34
CA GLN A 152 -15.35 32.61 -17.42
C GLN A 152 -14.72 32.66 -18.81
N SER A 153 -15.13 33.72 -19.50
CA SER A 153 -14.77 34.21 -20.83
C SER A 153 -13.26 34.41 -21.01
N ILE A 154 -12.67 33.72 -22.00
CA ILE A 154 -11.49 34.23 -22.72
C ILE A 154 -11.71 34.03 -24.23
N LYS A 155 -12.09 35.14 -24.86
CA LYS A 155 -12.25 35.46 -26.29
C LYS A 155 -11.58 34.48 -27.29
N ARG A 156 -12.39 33.74 -28.04
CA ARG A 156 -12.00 33.19 -29.36
C ARG A 156 -12.65 34.02 -30.46
N LYS A 157 -11.82 34.68 -31.27
CA LYS A 157 -12.23 35.29 -32.54
C LYS A 157 -12.69 34.16 -33.46
N SER A 158 -13.92 34.24 -33.92
CA SER A 158 -14.43 33.43 -35.02
C SER A 158 -13.72 33.85 -36.31
N ILE A 159 -12.99 32.94 -36.93
CA ILE A 159 -12.74 32.98 -38.37
C ILE A 159 -13.39 31.71 -38.91
N THR A 160 -14.64 31.85 -39.34
CA THR A 160 -15.22 30.97 -40.34
C THR A 160 -14.64 31.40 -41.67
N ASP A 161 -13.70 30.63 -42.21
CA ASP A 161 -13.60 30.56 -43.66
C ASP A 161 -13.06 29.21 -44.11
N THR A 162 -13.89 28.57 -44.93
CA THR A 162 -13.57 27.68 -46.04
C THR A 162 -12.11 27.19 -46.18
N LEU A 163 -11.89 25.87 -46.21
CA LEU A 163 -10.99 25.18 -47.18
C LEU A 163 -10.82 23.67 -46.88
N SER A 164 -11.25 22.88 -47.87
CA SER A 164 -10.55 21.71 -48.44
C SER A 164 -9.75 20.76 -47.52
N ARG A 165 -10.26 19.52 -47.49
CA ARG A 165 -9.53 18.26 -47.51
C ARG A 165 -8.09 18.38 -48.07
N SER A 166 -7.09 18.44 -47.18
CA SER A 166 -5.73 17.96 -47.42
C SER A 166 -5.13 17.50 -46.09
N GLY A 167 -5.07 16.18 -45.89
CA GLY A 167 -4.52 15.59 -44.68
C GLY A 167 -3.00 15.66 -44.71
N THR A 168 -2.42 16.62 -44.00
CA THR A 168 -1.00 16.53 -43.63
C THR A 168 -0.85 15.35 -42.66
N PRO A 169 0.07 14.40 -42.91
CA PRO A 169 0.25 13.26 -42.01
C PRO A 169 0.57 13.77 -40.59
N PRO A 170 0.02 13.13 -39.54
CA PRO A 170 0.32 13.50 -38.17
C PRO A 170 1.83 13.59 -37.96
N PRO A 171 2.33 14.66 -37.32
CA PRO A 171 3.76 14.81 -37.08
C PRO A 171 4.27 13.65 -36.22
N LYS A 172 5.52 13.22 -36.43
CA LYS A 172 6.10 12.03 -35.78
C LYS A 172 5.94 11.98 -34.24
N TRP A 173 5.97 13.15 -33.59
CA TRP A 173 5.79 13.23 -32.14
C TRP A 173 4.37 12.83 -31.69
N ALA A 174 3.34 13.05 -32.53
CA ALA A 174 1.97 12.67 -32.23
C ALA A 174 1.80 11.14 -32.29
N LEU A 175 2.47 10.49 -33.23
CA LEU A 175 2.55 9.03 -33.31
C LEU A 175 3.35 8.43 -32.16
N GLU A 176 4.49 9.02 -31.80
CA GLU A 176 5.31 8.55 -30.67
C GLU A 176 4.56 8.68 -29.32
N LEU A 177 3.77 9.73 -29.16
CA LEU A 177 2.92 9.91 -27.99
C LEU A 177 1.81 8.84 -27.94
N GLU A 178 1.23 8.52 -29.08
CA GLU A 178 0.22 7.47 -29.23
C GLU A 178 0.81 6.08 -28.97
N ASP A 179 2.00 5.76 -29.50
CA ASP A 179 2.73 4.53 -29.20
C ASP A 179 3.02 4.39 -27.70
N ARG A 180 3.36 5.50 -27.05
CA ARG A 180 3.61 5.53 -25.61
C ARG A 180 2.32 5.34 -24.81
N ARG A 181 1.19 5.87 -25.28
CA ARG A 181 -0.15 5.64 -24.69
C ARG A 181 -0.52 4.16 -24.83
N ILE A 182 -0.40 3.60 -26.03
CA ILE A 182 -0.68 2.19 -26.33
C ILE A 182 0.16 1.27 -25.44
N ALA A 183 1.48 1.52 -25.34
CA ALA A 183 2.35 0.71 -24.49
C ALA A 183 2.01 0.84 -22.99
N ALA A 184 1.49 1.99 -22.54
CA ALA A 184 1.02 2.15 -21.16
C ALA A 184 -0.26 1.34 -20.92
N GLU A 185 -1.18 1.36 -21.88
CA GLU A 185 -2.43 0.59 -21.82
C GLU A 185 -2.19 -0.92 -21.87
N GLU A 186 -1.26 -1.40 -22.68
CA GLU A 186 -0.87 -2.81 -22.71
C GLU A 186 -0.32 -3.26 -21.34
N ARG A 187 0.52 -2.43 -20.69
CA ARG A 187 1.00 -2.74 -19.33
C ARG A 187 -0.12 -2.78 -18.30
N MET A 188 -1.11 -1.90 -18.42
CA MET A 188 -2.28 -1.90 -17.55
C MET A 188 -3.13 -3.15 -17.78
N ALA A 189 -3.36 -3.54 -19.04
CA ALA A 189 -4.07 -4.76 -19.38
C ALA A 189 -3.37 -6.01 -18.81
N ASN A 190 -2.05 -6.14 -18.99
CA ASN A 190 -1.27 -7.26 -18.45
C ASN A 190 -1.30 -7.30 -16.91
N ALA A 191 -1.30 -6.13 -16.24
CA ALA A 191 -1.43 -6.07 -14.79
C ALA A 191 -2.82 -6.52 -14.32
N LEU A 192 -3.88 -6.08 -15.01
CA LEU A 192 -5.25 -6.50 -14.71
C LEU A 192 -5.45 -8.01 -14.93
N GLU A 193 -4.86 -8.57 -15.98
CA GLU A 193 -4.90 -10.02 -16.23
C GLU A 193 -4.18 -10.80 -15.12
N SER A 194 -3.01 -10.33 -14.67
CA SER A 194 -2.29 -10.95 -13.55
C SER A 194 -3.08 -10.91 -12.25
N ILE A 195 -3.77 -9.81 -11.97
CA ILE A 195 -4.67 -9.68 -10.81
C ILE A 195 -5.84 -10.65 -10.95
N ALA A 196 -6.51 -10.69 -12.10
CA ALA A 196 -7.64 -11.59 -12.34
C ALA A 196 -7.24 -13.07 -12.22
N ASN A 197 -6.05 -13.45 -12.68
CA ASN A 197 -5.51 -14.80 -12.51
C ASN A 197 -5.25 -15.13 -11.03
N SER A 198 -4.72 -14.15 -10.27
CA SER A 198 -4.47 -14.31 -8.83
C SER A 198 -5.80 -14.44 -8.06
N MET A 199 -6.82 -13.67 -8.43
CA MET A 199 -8.16 -13.74 -7.82
C MET A 199 -8.82 -15.09 -8.07
N ARG A 200 -8.80 -15.59 -9.32
CA ARG A 200 -9.33 -16.92 -9.64
C ARG A 200 -8.64 -18.02 -8.85
N LEU A 201 -7.31 -17.98 -8.74
CA LEU A 201 -6.57 -18.95 -7.94
C LEU A 201 -6.88 -18.84 -6.44
N GLN A 202 -7.15 -17.63 -5.94
CA GLN A 202 -7.57 -17.43 -4.55
C GLN A 202 -8.97 -18.02 -4.30
N GLU A 203 -9.91 -17.82 -5.22
CA GLU A 203 -11.26 -18.38 -5.15
C GLU A 203 -11.23 -19.91 -5.17
N GLU A 204 -10.45 -20.54 -6.07
CA GLU A 204 -10.28 -22.00 -6.09
C GLU A 204 -9.74 -22.54 -4.76
N ARG A 205 -8.77 -21.84 -4.16
CA ARG A 205 -8.24 -22.23 -2.84
C ARG A 205 -9.27 -22.08 -1.73
N GLN A 206 -10.08 -21.02 -1.76
CA GLN A 206 -11.14 -20.81 -0.78
C GLN A 206 -12.20 -21.91 -0.89
N SER A 207 -12.62 -22.26 -2.10
CA SER A 207 -13.56 -23.37 -2.35
C SER A 207 -13.05 -24.70 -1.76
N ILE A 208 -11.78 -25.06 -1.97
CA ILE A 208 -11.21 -26.29 -1.41
C ILE A 208 -11.23 -26.28 0.13
N ILE A 209 -10.99 -25.12 0.76
CA ILE A 209 -11.04 -24.99 2.21
C ILE A 209 -12.47 -25.11 2.72
N GLU A 210 -13.43 -24.48 2.05
CA GLU A 210 -14.85 -24.57 2.37
C GLU A 210 -15.36 -26.01 2.29
N ASP A 211 -15.02 -26.74 1.23
CA ASP A 211 -15.36 -28.16 1.08
C ASP A 211 -14.80 -29.01 2.23
N ARG A 212 -13.53 -28.80 2.59
CA ARG A 212 -12.88 -29.51 3.71
C ARG A 212 -13.53 -29.19 5.05
N ILE A 213 -13.94 -27.94 5.26
CA ILE A 213 -14.66 -27.55 6.48
C ILE A 213 -16.03 -28.22 6.51
N ALA A 214 -16.76 -28.24 5.39
CA ALA A 214 -18.05 -28.91 5.28
C ALA A 214 -17.94 -30.42 5.56
N ASP A 215 -16.93 -31.09 5.02
CA ASP A 215 -16.65 -32.50 5.29
C ASP A 215 -16.32 -32.76 6.77
N ALA A 216 -15.47 -31.92 7.37
CA ALA A 216 -15.11 -32.03 8.77
C ALA A 216 -16.32 -31.81 9.70
N LEU A 217 -17.16 -30.81 9.40
CA LEU A 217 -18.40 -30.56 10.13
C LEU A 217 -19.38 -31.72 10.00
N THR A 218 -19.49 -32.31 8.80
CA THR A 218 -20.33 -33.48 8.55
C THR A 218 -19.84 -34.70 9.35
N ALA A 219 -18.54 -34.94 9.39
CA ALA A 219 -17.95 -36.03 10.18
C ALA A 219 -18.19 -35.84 11.68
N ILE A 220 -17.97 -34.63 12.20
CA ILE A 220 -18.24 -34.30 13.61
C ILE A 220 -19.72 -34.51 13.93
N ALA A 221 -20.63 -34.01 13.10
CA ALA A 221 -22.07 -34.19 13.28
C ALA A 221 -22.46 -35.68 13.32
N GLY A 222 -21.86 -36.50 12.45
CA GLY A 222 -22.04 -37.96 12.46
C GLY A 222 -21.58 -38.60 13.77
N THR A 223 -20.37 -38.28 14.25
CA THR A 223 -19.87 -38.82 15.53
C THR A 223 -20.71 -38.38 16.73
N LEU A 224 -21.23 -37.14 16.72
CA LEU A 224 -22.11 -36.64 17.77
C LEU A 224 -23.47 -37.37 17.78
N GLN A 225 -24.03 -37.67 16.60
CA GLN A 225 -25.26 -38.44 16.49
C GLN A 225 -25.08 -39.88 17.00
N ASP A 226 -23.96 -40.52 16.65
CA ASP A 226 -23.64 -41.87 17.13
C ASP A 226 -23.40 -41.92 18.65
N LEU A 227 -22.70 -40.93 19.20
CA LEU A 227 -22.53 -40.77 20.64
C LEU A 227 -23.88 -40.58 21.35
N ASN A 228 -24.76 -39.74 20.80
CA ASN A 228 -26.09 -39.54 21.35
C ASN A 228 -26.96 -40.82 21.27
N GLY A 229 -26.82 -41.58 20.18
CA GLY A 229 -27.47 -42.89 20.02
C GLY A 229 -27.00 -43.91 21.07
N SER A 230 -25.68 -44.02 21.26
CA SER A 230 -25.09 -44.92 22.26
C SER A 230 -25.50 -44.54 23.68
N GLN A 231 -25.53 -43.24 24.04
CA GLN A 231 -26.04 -42.79 25.33
C GLN A 231 -27.50 -43.20 25.55
N LYS A 232 -28.37 -43.02 24.56
CA LYS A 232 -29.78 -43.44 24.65
C LYS A 232 -29.91 -44.96 24.83
N ASN A 233 -29.12 -45.75 24.12
CA ASN A 233 -29.11 -47.20 24.25
C ASN A 233 -28.65 -47.64 25.66
N VAL A 234 -27.59 -47.04 26.20
CA VAL A 234 -27.11 -47.32 27.56
C VAL A 234 -28.18 -46.97 28.60
N LEU A 235 -28.82 -45.80 28.47
CA LEU A 235 -29.91 -45.40 29.35
C LEU A 235 -31.10 -46.38 29.28
N GLN A 236 -31.49 -46.84 28.09
CA GLN A 236 -32.55 -47.83 27.94
C GLN A 236 -32.18 -49.19 28.55
N HIS A 237 -30.95 -49.66 28.36
CA HIS A 237 -30.47 -50.90 28.97
C HIS A 237 -30.43 -50.81 30.51
N SER A 238 -29.98 -49.67 31.05
CA SER A 238 -29.98 -49.42 32.49
C SER A 238 -31.40 -49.40 33.07
N MET A 239 -32.35 -48.71 32.43
CA MET A 239 -33.75 -48.70 32.86
C MET A 239 -34.40 -50.10 32.83
N LYS A 240 -34.11 -50.90 31.79
CA LYS A 240 -34.61 -52.29 31.71
C LYS A 240 -34.05 -53.18 32.82
N HIS A 241 -32.76 -53.07 33.13
CA HIS A 241 -32.16 -53.82 34.25
C HIS A 241 -32.77 -53.43 35.60
N SER A 242 -32.96 -52.13 35.88
CA SER A 242 -33.62 -51.70 37.13
C SER A 242 -35.08 -52.17 37.24
N GLN A 243 -35.82 -52.31 36.13
CA GLN A 243 -37.16 -52.90 36.16
C GLN A 243 -37.14 -54.43 36.37
N SER A 244 -36.15 -55.13 35.82
CA SER A 244 -35.96 -56.58 36.03
C SER A 244 -35.67 -56.90 37.49
N ASP A 245 -34.74 -56.16 38.12
CA ASP A 245 -34.36 -56.36 39.52
C ASP A 245 -35.52 -56.05 40.48
N HIS A 246 -36.35 -55.05 40.15
CA HIS A 246 -37.56 -54.77 40.93
C HIS A 246 -38.64 -55.85 40.80
N ASN A 247 -38.81 -56.46 39.62
CA ASN A 247 -39.75 -57.56 39.44
C ASN A 247 -39.29 -58.85 40.13
N GLU A 248 -37.99 -59.17 40.12
CA GLU A 248 -37.46 -60.33 40.85
C GLU A 248 -37.55 -60.15 42.37
N THR A 249 -37.23 -58.96 42.88
CA THR A 249 -37.33 -58.69 44.34
C THR A 249 -38.78 -58.59 44.83
N SER A 250 -39.72 -58.19 43.98
CA SER A 250 -41.16 -58.26 44.29
C SER A 250 -41.67 -59.71 44.28
N SER A 251 -41.30 -60.49 43.25
CA SER A 251 -41.66 -61.90 43.12
C SER A 251 -41.15 -62.75 44.29
N MET A 252 -39.93 -62.51 44.78
CA MET A 252 -39.40 -63.21 45.97
C MET A 252 -40.11 -62.84 47.27
N LYS A 253 -40.67 -61.63 47.41
CA LYS A 253 -41.42 -61.23 48.61
C LYS A 253 -42.80 -61.89 48.67
N ASP A 254 -43.43 -62.11 47.51
CA ASP A 254 -44.74 -62.77 47.41
C ASP A 254 -44.68 -64.28 47.68
N VAL A 255 -43.52 -64.92 47.50
CA VAL A 255 -43.33 -66.37 47.76
C VAL A 255 -43.09 -66.68 49.26
N ILE A 256 -42.71 -65.70 50.09
CA ILE A 256 -42.36 -65.92 51.51
C ILE A 256 -43.57 -65.77 52.45
N PHE A 257 -44.75 -65.37 51.96
CA PHE A 257 -45.95 -65.12 52.78
C PHE A 257 -47.10 -66.15 52.66
N LEU A 258 -46.83 -67.36 52.16
CA LEU A 258 -47.75 -68.51 52.21
C LEU A 258 -47.28 -69.54 53.22
#